data_AF-A0A6J4PN16-F1
#
_entry.id   AF-A0A6J4PN16-F1
#
_cell.length_a   1.000
_cell.length_b   1.000
_cell.length_c   1.000
_cell.angle_alpha   90.00
_cell.angle_beta   90.00
_cell.angle_gamma   90.00
#
_symmetry.space_group_name_H-M   'P 1'
#
loop_
_entity.id
_entity.type
_entity.pdbx_description
1 polymer ?
#
loop_
_entity_poly.entity_id
_entity_poly.type
_entity_poly.pdbx_seq_one_letter_code
_entity_poly.pdbx_strand_id
1 'polypeptide(L)'
;MVAVDLLGCTLVHETPEGAAAGVIVETEAYRPEDPACHAYKGPTMRNRNIFAGPGIAYVYVSYGIHHLLNVVCEEEGVGSAVLIRALRPVDGTDLMQTRRGREKDLCNGPGRLTQSLGVGIEHDGLDLTGGPLNILSGPEPEEEMVATTRIGISRGVELPWRYLVLGEKNVSVKPKAISGRGLRRGRSPA
;
A
#
# COMPACT_ATOMS: atom_id res chain seq x y z
N MET A 1 -0.67 -13.04 6.52
CA MET A 1 0.47 -12.48 5.75
C MET A 1 0.14 -11.02 5.57
N VAL A 2 0.96 -10.12 6.10
CA VAL A 2 0.58 -8.70 6.30
C VAL A 2 -0.01 -8.06 5.04
N ALA A 3 0.53 -8.35 3.84
CA ALA A 3 0.00 -7.80 2.60
C ALA A 3 -1.45 -8.20 2.28
N VAL A 4 -1.86 -9.43 2.58
CA VAL A 4 -3.26 -9.89 2.47
C VAL A 4 -4.10 -9.36 3.62
N ASP A 5 -3.51 -9.31 4.82
CA ASP A 5 -4.21 -8.88 6.04
C ASP A 5 -4.65 -7.39 5.95
N LEU A 6 -3.93 -6.59 5.15
CA LEU A 6 -4.28 -5.19 4.87
C LEU A 6 -5.44 -5.01 3.88
N LEU A 7 -5.76 -6.00 3.04
CA LEU A 7 -6.87 -5.89 2.09
C LEU A 7 -8.19 -5.81 2.86
N GLY A 8 -8.94 -4.71 2.71
CA GLY A 8 -10.16 -4.39 3.44
C GLY A 8 -9.95 -3.47 4.66
N CYS A 9 -8.71 -3.20 5.08
CA CYS A 9 -8.43 -2.14 6.07
C CYS A 9 -8.61 -0.76 5.44
N THR A 10 -8.81 0.27 6.27
CA THR A 10 -9.02 1.65 5.80
C THR A 10 -7.78 2.49 6.07
N LEU A 11 -7.19 3.05 5.02
CA LEU A 11 -6.15 4.08 5.15
C LEU A 11 -6.82 5.44 5.26
N VAL A 12 -6.50 6.19 6.32
CA VAL A 12 -7.05 7.50 6.63
C VAL A 12 -5.93 8.52 6.69
N HIS A 13 -6.17 9.72 6.17
CA HIS A 13 -5.31 10.87 6.39
C HIS A 13 -6.13 12.11 6.77
N GLU A 14 -5.92 12.59 8.00
CA GLU A 14 -6.45 13.85 8.51
C GLU A 14 -5.44 14.97 8.26
N THR A 15 -5.82 15.97 7.48
CA THR A 15 -5.00 17.16 7.26
C THR A 15 -5.77 18.43 7.61
N PRO A 16 -5.11 19.60 7.72
CA PRO A 16 -5.81 20.87 7.94
C PRO A 16 -6.83 21.23 6.84
N GLU A 17 -6.72 20.64 5.64
CA GLU A 17 -7.66 20.82 4.53
C GLU A 17 -8.90 19.93 4.65
N GLY A 18 -8.86 18.90 5.51
CA GLY A 18 -9.90 17.92 5.71
C GLY A 18 -9.38 16.48 5.77
N ALA A 19 -10.26 15.56 6.14
CA ALA A 19 -9.98 14.13 6.16
C ALA A 19 -10.27 13.49 4.79
N ALA A 20 -9.48 12.48 4.43
CA ALA A 20 -9.73 11.63 3.28
C ALA A 20 -9.40 10.18 3.63
N ALA A 21 -10.22 9.23 3.17
CA ALA A 21 -10.06 7.83 3.50
C ALA A 21 -10.42 6.88 2.36
N GLY A 22 -9.77 5.73 2.34
CA GLY A 22 -10.04 4.68 1.36
C GLY A 22 -9.76 3.28 1.89
N VAL A 23 -10.61 2.33 1.52
CA VAL A 23 -10.40 0.91 1.81
C VAL A 23 -9.30 0.37 0.90
N ILE A 24 -8.31 -0.31 1.46
CA ILE A 24 -7.20 -0.92 0.72
C ILE A 24 -7.70 -2.12 -0.07
N VAL A 25 -7.51 -2.10 -1.39
CA VAL A 25 -8.02 -3.14 -2.30
C VAL A 25 -6.94 -3.81 -3.14
N GLU A 26 -5.71 -3.29 -3.09
CA GLU A 26 -4.55 -3.85 -3.78
C GLU A 26 -3.26 -3.54 -3.01
N THR A 27 -2.42 -4.55 -2.83
CA THR A 27 -1.14 -4.47 -2.14
C THR A 27 -0.05 -5.25 -2.87
N GLU A 28 1.22 -4.93 -2.61
CA GLU A 28 2.37 -5.73 -3.03
C GLU A 28 3.33 -5.97 -1.86
N ALA A 29 3.83 -7.19 -1.72
CA ALA A 29 4.85 -7.52 -0.73
C ALA A 29 6.27 -7.41 -1.32
N TYR A 30 7.18 -6.89 -0.51
CA TYR A 30 8.61 -6.79 -0.76
C TYR A 30 9.37 -7.30 0.46
N ARG A 31 10.32 -8.21 0.24
CA ARG A 31 11.11 -8.88 1.29
C ARG A 31 12.62 -8.71 1.04
N PRO A 32 13.49 -8.86 2.04
CA PRO A 32 14.93 -8.65 1.89
C PRO A 32 15.59 -9.55 0.85
N GLU A 33 15.05 -10.75 0.62
CA GLU A 33 15.60 -11.70 -0.35
C GLU A 33 15.18 -11.38 -1.80
N ASP A 34 14.24 -10.45 -1.98
CA ASP A 34 13.69 -10.12 -3.28
C ASP A 34 14.49 -9.01 -3.98
N PRO A 35 15.00 -9.25 -5.19
CA PRO A 35 15.82 -8.29 -5.93
C PRO A 35 15.07 -7.02 -6.36
N ALA A 36 13.74 -6.97 -6.25
CA ALA A 36 12.94 -5.76 -6.43
C ALA A 36 12.74 -4.94 -5.14
N CYS A 37 13.08 -5.49 -3.97
CA CYS A 37 12.95 -4.81 -2.69
C CYS A 37 14.09 -3.80 -2.48
N HIS A 38 13.75 -2.64 -1.91
CA HIS A 38 14.76 -1.64 -1.56
C HIS A 38 15.72 -2.10 -0.45
N ALA A 39 15.36 -3.12 0.33
CA ALA A 39 16.24 -3.72 1.35
C ALA A 39 17.24 -4.73 0.78
N TYR A 40 17.12 -5.16 -0.49
CA TYR A 40 17.91 -6.26 -1.06
C TYR A 40 19.43 -6.08 -0.98
N LYS A 41 19.90 -4.83 -1.06
CA LYS A 41 21.34 -4.48 -0.96
C LYS A 41 21.76 -4.00 0.42
N GLY A 42 20.88 -4.14 1.42
CA GLY A 42 21.09 -3.63 2.77
C GLY A 42 20.73 -2.15 2.96
N PRO A 43 20.98 -1.63 4.17
CA PRO A 43 20.57 -0.30 4.58
C PRO A 43 21.40 0.82 3.94
N THR A 44 20.73 1.92 3.66
CA THR A 44 21.26 3.18 3.16
C THR A 44 20.47 4.32 3.81
N MET A 45 20.97 5.55 3.75
CA MET A 45 20.22 6.70 4.27
C MET A 45 18.85 6.90 3.62
N ARG A 46 18.69 6.48 2.35
CA ARG A 46 17.46 6.65 1.57
C ARG A 46 16.38 5.61 1.90
N ASN A 47 16.76 4.40 2.29
CA ASN A 47 15.82 3.32 2.60
C ASN A 47 15.74 3.03 4.10
N ARG A 48 16.42 3.80 4.98
CA ARG A 48 16.53 3.52 6.42
C ARG A 48 15.19 3.18 7.08
N ASN A 49 14.11 3.85 6.68
CA ASN A 49 12.79 3.65 7.28
C ASN A 49 12.15 2.30 6.93
N ILE A 50 12.57 1.61 5.87
CA ILE A 50 12.13 0.22 5.62
C ILE A 50 12.62 -0.74 6.72
N PHE A 51 13.64 -0.35 7.49
CA PHE A 51 14.21 -1.12 8.58
C PHE A 51 13.72 -0.66 9.97
N ALA A 52 12.79 0.29 10.07
CA ALA A 52 12.41 0.95 11.32
C ALA A 52 11.46 0.15 12.24
N GLY A 53 11.02 -1.03 11.81
CA GLY A 53 10.07 -1.87 12.55
C GLY A 53 8.61 -1.77 12.07
N PRO A 54 7.73 -2.64 12.56
CA PRO A 54 6.39 -2.83 11.99
C PRO A 54 5.48 -1.62 12.22
N GLY A 55 4.60 -1.35 11.25
CA GLY A 55 3.65 -0.23 11.32
C GLY A 55 4.22 1.11 10.86
N ILE A 56 5.53 1.21 10.64
CA ILE A 56 6.16 2.44 10.15
C ILE A 56 5.89 2.64 8.66
N ALA A 57 5.52 3.87 8.29
CA ALA A 57 5.41 4.33 6.93
C ALA A 57 6.80 4.37 6.28
N TYR A 58 6.94 3.71 5.14
CA TYR A 58 8.09 3.88 4.26
C TYR A 58 7.64 4.55 2.96
N VAL A 59 7.95 5.84 2.83
CA VAL A 59 7.57 6.67 1.68
C VAL A 59 8.78 7.01 0.84
N TYR A 60 8.68 6.81 -0.47
CA TYR A 60 9.74 7.21 -1.40
C TYR A 60 9.19 7.81 -2.69
N VAL A 61 10.02 8.62 -3.35
CA VAL A 61 9.70 9.18 -4.67
C VAL A 61 10.08 8.19 -5.78
N SER A 62 9.10 7.87 -6.62
CA SER A 62 9.23 7.08 -7.85
C SER A 62 9.05 7.96 -9.08
N TYR A 63 9.83 7.69 -10.13
CA TYR A 63 9.87 8.47 -11.37
C TYR A 63 10.03 9.99 -11.18
N GLY A 64 10.62 10.41 -10.06
CA GLY A 64 10.87 11.82 -9.74
C GLY A 64 9.65 12.63 -9.31
N ILE A 65 8.43 12.09 -9.39
CA ILE A 65 7.18 12.85 -9.18
C ILE A 65 6.14 12.18 -8.29
N HIS A 66 6.20 10.85 -8.11
CA HIS A 66 5.16 10.12 -7.40
C HIS A 66 5.65 9.62 -6.05
N HIS A 67 4.97 9.96 -4.97
CA HIS A 67 5.21 9.35 -3.66
C HIS A 67 4.53 7.98 -3.60
N LEU A 68 5.24 6.98 -3.10
CA LEU A 68 4.73 5.62 -2.93
C LEU A 68 4.76 5.30 -1.43
N LEU A 69 3.60 4.96 -0.87
CA LEU A 69 3.44 4.64 0.54
C LEU A 69 3.50 3.13 0.76
N ASN A 70 4.42 2.72 1.62
CA ASN A 70 4.55 1.34 2.08
C ASN A 70 4.37 1.30 3.60
N VAL A 71 3.98 0.15 4.13
CA VAL A 71 4.01 -0.14 5.57
C VAL A 71 5.03 -1.22 5.85
N VAL A 72 5.97 -0.93 6.75
CA VAL A 72 6.96 -1.91 7.22
C VAL A 72 6.26 -2.97 8.05
N CYS A 73 6.63 -4.23 7.84
CA CYS A 73 5.85 -5.36 8.37
C CYS A 73 6.66 -6.41 9.13
N GLU A 74 7.98 -6.28 9.18
CA GLU A 74 8.88 -7.16 9.92
C GLU A 74 9.57 -6.39 11.06
N GLU A 75 10.26 -7.13 11.93
CA GLU A 75 11.06 -6.57 13.01
C GLU A 75 12.10 -5.56 12.52
N GLU A 76 12.51 -4.67 13.44
CA GLU A 76 13.54 -3.68 13.18
C GLU A 76 14.81 -4.34 12.63
N GLY A 77 15.40 -3.77 11.58
CA GLY A 77 16.60 -4.30 10.92
C GLY A 77 16.36 -5.37 9.85
N VAL A 78 15.16 -5.91 9.68
CA VAL A 78 14.88 -6.94 8.66
C VAL A 78 14.72 -6.32 7.26
N GLY A 79 13.82 -5.36 7.09
CA GLY A 79 13.62 -4.67 5.81
C GLY A 79 12.56 -5.29 4.88
N SER A 80 11.38 -5.61 5.41
CA SER A 80 10.20 -5.97 4.59
C SER A 80 9.14 -4.89 4.65
N ALA A 81 8.46 -4.65 3.53
CA ALA A 81 7.35 -3.72 3.49
C ALA A 81 6.26 -4.15 2.51
N VAL A 82 5.06 -3.64 2.75
CA VAL A 82 3.91 -3.79 1.86
C VAL A 82 3.62 -2.45 1.19
N LEU A 83 3.70 -2.39 -0.13
CA LEU A 83 3.23 -1.25 -0.91
C LEU A 83 1.70 -1.24 -0.94
N ILE A 84 1.09 -0.12 -0.56
CA ILE A 84 -0.33 0.12 -0.78
C ILE A 84 -0.50 0.63 -2.21
N ARG A 85 -1.26 -0.10 -3.03
CA ARG A 85 -1.34 0.16 -4.48
C ARG A 85 -2.62 0.79 -4.93
N ALA A 86 -3.73 0.44 -4.30
CA ALA A 86 -5.00 1.02 -4.64
C ALA A 86 -5.95 1.06 -3.46
N LEU A 87 -6.79 2.09 -3.47
CA LEU A 87 -7.88 2.25 -2.52
C LEU A 87 -9.22 2.39 -3.25
N ARG A 88 -10.28 1.89 -2.63
CA ARG A 88 -11.65 2.32 -2.88
C ARG A 88 -11.94 3.52 -1.97
N PRO A 89 -12.09 4.75 -2.50
CA PRO A 89 -12.42 5.92 -1.69
C PRO A 89 -13.73 5.71 -0.92
N VAL A 90 -13.75 6.10 0.35
CA VAL A 90 -14.93 6.00 1.22
C VAL A 90 -15.25 7.30 1.94
N ASP A 91 -14.29 8.22 2.06
CA ASP A 91 -14.51 9.55 2.64
C ASP A 91 -13.58 10.60 1.99
N GLY A 92 -13.98 11.86 2.03
CA GLY A 92 -13.19 12.99 1.52
C GLY A 92 -13.00 12.99 0.00
N THR A 93 -13.94 12.42 -0.77
CA THR A 93 -13.80 12.29 -2.24
C THR A 93 -13.63 13.65 -2.93
N ASP A 94 -14.36 14.68 -2.53
CA ASP A 94 -14.25 16.02 -3.13
C ASP A 94 -12.85 16.63 -2.90
N LEU A 95 -12.27 16.39 -1.72
CA LEU A 95 -10.89 16.79 -1.39
C LEU A 95 -9.88 16.00 -2.24
N MET A 96 -10.09 14.68 -2.39
CA MET A 96 -9.26 13.86 -3.29
C MET A 96 -9.35 14.37 -4.74
N GLN A 97 -10.52 14.72 -5.24
CA GLN A 97 -10.70 15.25 -6.59
C GLN A 97 -9.98 16.58 -6.77
N THR A 98 -10.08 17.47 -5.78
CA THR A 98 -9.38 18.76 -5.74
C THR A 98 -7.86 18.55 -5.82
N ARG A 99 -7.30 17.68 -4.97
CA ARG A 99 -5.85 17.36 -4.97
C ARG A 99 -5.37 16.72 -6.26
N ARG A 100 -6.22 15.92 -6.92
CA ARG A 100 -5.89 15.24 -8.19
C ARG A 100 -6.18 16.08 -9.44
N GLY A 101 -6.97 17.13 -9.33
CA GLY A 101 -7.49 17.91 -10.46
C GLY A 101 -8.32 17.07 -11.44
N ARG A 102 -9.06 16.06 -10.95
CA ARG A 102 -9.89 15.15 -11.76
C ARG A 102 -10.95 14.46 -10.91
N GLU A 103 -12.04 14.03 -11.54
CA GLU A 103 -13.17 13.40 -10.83
C GLU A 103 -13.05 11.87 -10.67
N LYS A 104 -12.31 11.22 -11.57
CA LYS A 104 -12.18 9.76 -11.67
C LYS A 104 -10.73 9.32 -11.48
N ASP A 105 -10.54 8.01 -11.27
CA ASP A 105 -9.21 7.41 -11.14
C ASP A 105 -8.37 8.03 -10.01
N LEU A 106 -9.03 8.25 -8.87
CA LEU A 106 -8.47 8.92 -7.71
C LEU A 106 -7.45 8.03 -6.99
N CYS A 107 -7.79 6.77 -6.74
CA CYS A 107 -6.96 5.89 -5.92
C CYS A 107 -6.62 4.55 -6.59
N ASN A 108 -6.75 4.42 -7.91
CA ASN A 108 -6.40 3.20 -8.66
C ASN A 108 -4.93 3.20 -9.12
N GLY A 109 -4.02 3.39 -8.16
CA GLY A 109 -2.57 3.35 -8.40
C GLY A 109 -1.79 3.97 -7.23
N PRO A 110 -0.54 3.54 -7.00
CA PRO A 110 0.19 3.89 -5.77
C PRO A 110 0.55 5.38 -5.70
N GLY A 111 0.95 6.01 -6.82
CA GLY A 111 1.15 7.47 -6.86
C GLY A 111 -0.15 8.26 -6.91
N ARG A 112 -1.25 7.62 -7.31
CA ARG A 112 -2.58 8.23 -7.41
C ARG A 112 -3.20 8.38 -6.02
N LEU A 113 -3.18 7.31 -5.23
CA LEU A 113 -3.73 7.31 -3.89
C LEU A 113 -2.97 8.24 -2.95
N THR A 114 -1.63 8.33 -3.05
CA THR A 114 -0.84 9.23 -2.20
C THR A 114 -1.16 10.69 -2.51
N GLN A 115 -1.26 11.06 -3.80
CA GLN A 115 -1.70 12.39 -4.18
C GLN A 115 -3.13 12.68 -3.71
N SER A 116 -4.06 11.73 -3.83
CA SER A 116 -5.44 11.88 -3.35
C SER A 116 -5.52 12.10 -1.84
N LEU A 117 -4.71 11.37 -1.07
CA LEU A 117 -4.65 11.51 0.38
C LEU A 117 -3.77 12.67 0.86
N GLY A 118 -3.02 13.33 -0.02
CA GLY A 118 -2.08 14.37 0.41
C GLY A 118 -0.84 13.82 1.13
N VAL A 119 -0.42 12.60 0.80
CA VAL A 119 0.77 11.94 1.36
C VAL A 119 1.99 12.28 0.51
N GLY A 120 2.90 13.09 1.06
CA GLY A 120 4.24 13.36 0.52
C GLY A 120 5.38 12.71 1.33
N ILE A 121 6.62 13.04 0.95
CA ILE A 121 7.85 12.50 1.55
C ILE A 121 8.02 12.85 3.03
N GLU A 122 7.41 13.94 3.48
CA GLU A 122 7.34 14.38 4.87
C GLU A 122 6.63 13.38 5.81
N HIS A 123 5.90 12.41 5.23
CA HIS A 123 5.24 11.33 5.98
C HIS A 123 6.11 10.06 6.08
N ASP A 124 7.31 10.05 5.50
CA ASP A 124 8.25 8.94 5.66
C ASP A 124 8.70 8.79 7.12
N GLY A 125 8.54 7.60 7.69
CA GLY A 125 8.87 7.30 9.08
C GLY A 125 7.74 7.55 10.09
N LEU A 126 6.54 7.95 9.66
CA LEU A 126 5.38 8.05 10.56
C LEU A 126 4.88 6.68 11.02
N ASP A 127 4.37 6.61 12.24
CA ASP A 127 3.66 5.44 12.75
C ASP A 127 2.24 5.38 12.16
N LEU A 128 1.91 4.33 11.41
CA LEU A 128 0.59 4.13 10.80
C LEU A 128 -0.41 3.44 11.73
N THR A 129 -0.03 3.10 12.96
CA THR A 129 -0.93 2.51 13.96
C THR A 129 -1.73 3.56 14.75
N GLY A 130 -1.39 4.84 14.57
CA GLY A 130 -2.08 5.97 15.19
C GLY A 130 -1.74 7.30 14.52
N GLY A 131 -2.19 8.41 15.09
CA GLY A 131 -1.93 9.74 14.54
C GLY A 131 -2.76 10.06 13.28
N PRO A 132 -2.40 11.16 12.57
CA PRO A 132 -3.22 11.71 11.49
C PRO A 132 -3.19 10.88 10.20
N LEU A 133 -2.12 10.13 9.93
CA LEU A 133 -2.03 9.17 8.83
C LEU A 133 -1.97 7.76 9.43
N ASN A 134 -3.05 7.01 9.35
CA ASN A 134 -3.13 5.70 10.01
C ASN A 134 -3.93 4.68 9.20
N ILE A 135 -3.77 3.40 9.59
CA ILE A 135 -4.51 2.27 9.03
C ILE A 135 -5.44 1.73 10.10
N LEU A 136 -6.74 1.84 9.85
CA LEU A 136 -7.79 1.30 10.71
C LEU A 136 -8.17 -0.11 10.26
N SER A 137 -8.38 -0.99 11.22
CA SER A 137 -8.96 -2.32 10.97
C SER A 137 -10.31 -2.20 10.26
N GLY A 138 -10.49 -2.97 9.20
CA GLY A 138 -11.77 -3.09 8.50
C GLY A 138 -12.20 -4.55 8.36
N PRO A 139 -13.43 -4.81 7.90
CA PRO A 139 -13.89 -6.18 7.65
C PRO A 139 -13.04 -6.85 6.57
N GLU A 140 -12.98 -8.18 6.59
CA GLU A 140 -12.43 -8.94 5.46
C GLU A 140 -13.30 -8.68 4.20
N PRO A 141 -12.70 -8.49 3.02
CA PRO A 141 -13.47 -8.32 1.79
C PRO A 141 -14.42 -9.50 1.55
N GLU A 142 -15.66 -9.20 1.12
CA GLU A 142 -16.63 -10.24 0.76
C GLU A 142 -16.24 -10.94 -0.54
N GLU A 143 -15.62 -10.20 -1.46
CA GLU A 143 -15.12 -10.71 -2.72
C GLU A 143 -13.82 -11.51 -2.57
N GLU A 144 -13.53 -12.34 -3.57
CA GLU A 144 -12.35 -13.21 -3.56
C GLU A 144 -11.04 -12.40 -3.56
N MET A 145 -10.18 -12.64 -2.58
CA MET A 145 -8.79 -12.15 -2.60
C MET A 145 -7.89 -13.11 -3.38
N VAL A 146 -7.10 -12.57 -4.31
CA VAL A 146 -6.23 -13.36 -5.21
C VAL A 146 -4.78 -12.87 -5.20
N ALA A 147 -3.85 -13.77 -5.50
CA ALA A 147 -2.43 -13.50 -5.70
C ALA A 147 -2.07 -13.49 -7.18
N THR A 148 -1.17 -12.59 -7.57
CA THR A 148 -0.79 -12.32 -8.96
C THR A 148 0.64 -11.75 -9.01
N THR A 149 1.23 -11.62 -10.20
CA THR A 149 2.55 -10.99 -10.35
C THR A 149 2.50 -9.47 -10.16
N ARG A 150 3.60 -8.92 -9.64
CA ARG A 150 3.78 -7.49 -9.35
C ARG A 150 3.94 -6.64 -10.60
N ILE A 151 3.66 -5.34 -10.48
CA ILE A 151 3.69 -4.38 -11.61
C ILE A 151 4.81 -3.36 -11.41
N GLY A 152 5.48 -2.98 -12.51
CA GLY A 152 6.41 -1.86 -12.50
C GLY A 152 7.79 -2.21 -11.94
N ILE A 153 8.11 -3.51 -11.84
CA ILE A 153 9.43 -4.02 -11.43
C ILE A 153 10.13 -4.72 -12.60
N SER A 154 11.46 -4.75 -12.57
CA SER A 154 12.30 -5.37 -13.61
C SER A 154 13.00 -6.66 -13.16
N ARG A 155 12.87 -7.03 -11.89
CA ARG A 155 13.45 -8.24 -11.27
C ARG A 155 12.39 -8.90 -10.38
N GLY A 156 12.49 -10.20 -10.13
CA GLY A 156 11.48 -10.93 -9.33
C GLY A 156 10.06 -10.80 -9.90
N VAL A 157 9.94 -10.73 -11.23
CA VAL A 157 8.71 -10.44 -11.97
C VAL A 157 7.73 -11.61 -11.96
N GLU A 158 8.25 -12.81 -11.75
CA GLU A 158 7.53 -14.08 -11.64
C GLU A 158 6.91 -14.31 -10.27
N LEU A 159 7.36 -13.58 -9.23
CA LEU A 159 6.90 -13.77 -7.86
C LEU A 159 5.44 -13.30 -7.71
N PRO A 160 4.53 -14.15 -7.17
CA PRO A 160 3.10 -13.87 -7.08
C PRO A 160 2.75 -13.00 -5.86
N TRP A 161 3.49 -11.92 -5.64
CA TRP A 161 3.44 -11.11 -4.43
C TRP A 161 2.62 -9.82 -4.58
N ARG A 162 1.72 -9.76 -5.56
CA ARG A 162 0.66 -8.75 -5.66
C ARG A 162 -0.67 -9.36 -5.28
N TYR A 163 -1.34 -8.76 -4.31
CA TYR A 163 -2.61 -9.23 -3.76
C TYR A 163 -3.70 -8.19 -4.03
N LEU A 164 -4.90 -8.64 -4.40
CA LEU A 164 -6.01 -7.76 -4.73
C LEU A 164 -7.36 -8.41 -4.47
N VAL A 165 -8.37 -7.57 -4.29
CA VAL A 165 -9.79 -7.96 -4.25
C VAL A 165 -10.30 -8.12 -5.68
N LEU A 166 -10.69 -9.34 -6.08
CA LEU A 166 -11.07 -9.65 -7.45
C LEU A 166 -12.42 -9.02 -7.81
N GLY A 167 -12.47 -8.29 -8.92
CA GLY A 167 -13.69 -7.61 -9.39
C GLY A 167 -13.84 -6.18 -8.85
N GLU A 168 -13.03 -5.77 -7.87
CA GLU A 168 -13.04 -4.40 -7.36
C GLU A 168 -12.63 -3.40 -8.45
N LYS A 169 -13.49 -2.41 -8.69
CA LYS A 169 -13.35 -1.40 -9.75
C LYS A 169 -12.12 -0.51 -9.57
N ASN A 170 -11.65 -0.36 -8.33
CA ASN A 170 -10.54 0.50 -7.96
C ASN A 170 -9.17 -0.17 -8.07
N VAL A 171 -9.07 -1.47 -8.36
CA VAL A 171 -7.78 -2.14 -8.63
C VAL A 171 -7.05 -1.44 -9.77
N SER A 172 -5.75 -1.19 -9.59
CA SER A 172 -4.96 -0.34 -10.49
C SER A 172 -4.76 -0.95 -11.88
N VAL A 173 -4.45 -2.25 -11.95
CA VAL A 173 -4.28 -2.99 -13.21
C VAL A 173 -4.95 -4.35 -13.08
N LYS A 174 -5.86 -4.64 -14.00
CA LYS A 174 -6.53 -5.95 -14.05
C LYS A 174 -5.51 -7.08 -14.21
N PRO A 175 -5.62 -8.17 -13.44
CA PRO A 175 -4.69 -9.28 -13.54
C PRO A 175 -4.85 -10.02 -14.87
N LYS A 176 -3.73 -10.28 -15.56
CA LYS A 176 -3.71 -11.14 -16.76
C LYS A 176 -3.77 -12.63 -16.41
N ALA A 177 -3.18 -13.00 -15.28
CA ALA A 177 -3.16 -14.35 -14.73
C ALA A 177 -3.31 -14.29 -13.21
N ILE A 178 -3.91 -15.32 -12.64
CA ILE A 178 -4.09 -15.50 -11.20
C ILE A 178 -3.18 -16.65 -10.76
N SER A 179 -2.29 -16.35 -9.82
CA SER A 179 -1.29 -17.28 -9.28
C SER A 179 -1.75 -17.95 -7.98
N GLY A 180 -2.72 -17.37 -7.28
CA GLY A 180 -3.33 -17.94 -6.08
C GLY A 180 -4.74 -17.40 -5.85
N ARG A 181 -5.60 -18.21 -5.25
CA ARG A 181 -7.05 -17.97 -5.10
C ARG A 181 -7.52 -18.23 -3.68
N GLY A 182 -8.69 -17.68 -3.34
CA GLY A 182 -9.32 -17.89 -2.03
C GLY A 182 -8.43 -17.52 -0.86
N LEU A 183 -7.62 -16.47 -0.99
CA LEU A 183 -6.77 -16.01 0.10
C LEU A 183 -7.66 -15.55 1.26
N ARG A 184 -7.15 -15.71 2.49
CA ARG A 184 -7.80 -15.30 3.73
C ARG A 184 -6.81 -14.52 4.57
N ARG A 185 -7.32 -13.58 5.35
CA ARG A 185 -6.48 -12.93 6.36
C ARG A 185 -6.01 -13.98 7.36
N GLY A 186 -4.78 -13.82 7.85
CA GLY A 186 -4.31 -14.58 9.00
C GLY A 186 -5.19 -14.27 10.21
N ARG A 187 -5.47 -15.26 11.06
CA ARG A 187 -6.01 -14.96 12.40
C ARG A 187 -4.97 -14.10 13.11
N SER A 188 -5.32 -12.87 13.51
CA SER A 188 -4.52 -12.16 14.51
C SER A 188 -4.36 -13.08 15.73
N PRO A 189 -3.16 -13.17 16.33
CA PRO A 189 -3.06 -13.72 17.67
C PRO A 189 -4.00 -12.89 18.56
N ALA A 190 -4.85 -13.58 19.31
CA ALA A 190 -5.68 -12.97 20.34
C ALA A 190 -4.81 -12.36 21.45
#